data_AF-A0A832T4A7-F1
#
_entry.id   AF-A0A832T4A7-F1
#
_cell.length_a   1.000
_cell.length_b   1.000
_cell.length_c   1.000
_cell.angle_alpha   90.00
_cell.angle_beta   90.00
_cell.angle_gamma   90.00
#
_symmetry.space_group_name_H-M   'P 1'
#
loop_
_entity.id
_entity.type
_entity.pdbx_description
1 polymer ?
#
loop_
_entity_poly.entity_id
_entity_poly.type
_entity_poly.pdbx_seq_one_letter_code
_entity_poly.pdbx_strand_id
1 'polypeptide(L)' 'MVKLQFDNNKQYKVTLPKALIEAKGWGKGTDLLVVLDDKGNIVLKPKEVEK' A
#
# COMPACT_ATOMS: atom_id res chain seq x y z
N MET A 1 -11.16 10.41 -6.69
CA MET A 1 -11.17 10.71 -5.24
C MET A 1 -10.76 9.43 -4.50
N VAL A 2 -9.64 9.43 -3.78
CA VAL A 2 -9.23 8.27 -2.99
C VAL A 2 -10.01 8.32 -1.68
N LYS A 3 -10.93 7.38 -1.48
CA LYS A 3 -11.73 7.29 -0.25
C LYS A 3 -10.96 6.46 0.77
N LEU A 4 -10.60 7.05 1.90
CA LEU A 4 -10.13 6.30 3.06
C LEU A 4 -11.31 5.48 3.58
N GLN A 5 -11.17 4.15 3.57
CA GLN A 5 -12.17 3.25 4.12
C GLN A 5 -11.84 2.96 5.57
N PHE A 6 -12.83 3.09 6.45
CA PHE A 6 -12.75 2.64 7.83
C PHE A 6 -13.54 1.33 7.93
N ASP A 7 -12.88 0.25 8.33
CA ASP A 7 -13.52 -1.06 8.43
C ASP A 7 -14.02 -1.36 9.86
N ASN A 8 -14.76 -2.46 10.01
CA ASN A 8 -15.31 -2.91 11.29
C ASN A 8 -14.22 -3.28 12.32
N ASN A 9 -12.97 -3.45 11.87
CA ASN A 9 -11.81 -3.70 12.73
C ASN A 9 -11.12 -2.40 13.19
N LYS A 10 -11.75 -1.24 12.94
CA LYS A 10 -11.22 0.10 13.24
C LYS A 10 -9.91 0.39 12.51
N GLN A 11 -9.71 -0.21 11.33
CA GLN A 11 -8.52 0.03 10.51
C GLN A 11 -8.83 0.96 9.35
N TYR A 12 -7.91 1.88 9.10
CA TYR A 12 -7.93 2.72 7.90
C TYR A 12 -7.29 1.95 6.73
N LYS A 13 -7.98 1.93 5.61
CA LYS A 13 -7.51 1.30 4.37
C LYS A 13 -7.47 2.30 3.24
N VAL A 14 -6.39 2.25 2.48
CA VAL A 14 -6.24 2.97 1.21
C VAL A 14 -6.50 1.97 0.09
N THR A 15 -7.49 2.25 -0.75
CA THR A 15 -7.72 1.44 -1.94
C THR A 15 -6.72 1.84 -3.02
N LEU A 16 -5.92 0.88 -3.48
CA LEU A 16 -5.01 1.07 -4.60
C LEU A 16 -5.73 0.75 -5.92
N PRO A 17 -5.64 1.62 -6.94
CA PRO A 17 -6.14 1.34 -8.28
C PRO A 17 -5.53 0.07 -8.87
N LYS A 18 -6.36 -0.77 -9.52
CA LYS A 18 -5.94 -2.04 -10.14
C LYS A 18 -4.77 -1.86 -11.13
N ALA A 19 -4.82 -0.81 -11.96
CA ALA A 19 -3.76 -0.51 -12.92
C ALA A 19 -2.39 -0.24 -12.27
N LEU A 20 -2.36 0.36 -11.07
CA LEU A 20 -1.10 0.58 -10.34
C LEU A 20 -0.56 -0.72 -9.76
N ILE A 21 -1.45 -1.58 -9.23
CA ILE A 21 -1.09 -2.89 -8.71
C ILE A 21 -0.45 -3.74 -9.82
N GLU A 22 -1.08 -3.78 -11.00
CA GLU A 22 -0.59 -4.52 -12.18
C GLU A 22 0.75 -3.97 -12.69
N ALA A 23 0.86 -2.64 -12.84
CA ALA A 23 2.11 -2.00 -13.28
C ALA A 23 3.28 -2.22 -12.32
N LYS A 24 3.00 -2.40 -11.02
CA LYS A 24 4.01 -2.71 -10.00
C LYS A 24 4.24 -4.21 -9.80
N GLY A 25 3.47 -5.08 -10.46
CA GLY A 25 3.55 -6.53 -10.29
C GLY A 25 3.15 -6.99 -8.89
N TRP A 26 2.35 -6.20 -8.16
CA TRP A 26 1.90 -6.56 -6.82
C TRP A 26 0.72 -7.54 -6.90
N GLY A 27 0.72 -8.54 -6.04
CA GLY A 27 -0.31 -9.59 -5.99
C GLY A 27 -0.95 -9.70 -4.61
N LYS A 28 -1.93 -10.61 -4.50
CA LYS A 28 -2.41 -11.03 -3.19
C LYS A 28 -1.26 -11.68 -2.43
N GLY A 29 -1.03 -11.25 -1.18
CA GLY A 29 0.06 -11.74 -0.35
C GLY A 29 1.39 -11.00 -0.55
N THR A 30 1.45 -9.97 -1.39
CA THR A 30 2.61 -9.08 -1.43
C THR A 30 2.64 -8.22 -0.17
N ASP A 31 3.66 -8.41 0.66
CA ASP A 31 3.92 -7.55 1.81
C ASP A 31 4.55 -6.23 1.35
N LEU A 32 3.94 -5.12 1.76
CA LEU A 32 4.43 -3.78 1.49
C LEU A 32 4.85 -3.09 2.78
N LEU A 33 6.03 -2.48 2.77
CA LEU A 33 6.49 -1.53 3.77
C LEU A 33 5.88 -0.17 3.47
N VAL A 34 5.29 0.43 4.50
CA VAL A 34 4.77 1.80 4.47
C VAL A 34 5.80 2.69 5.15
N VAL A 35 6.35 3.66 4.44
CA VAL A 35 7.31 4.63 4.97
C VAL A 35 6.85 6.05 4.67
N LEU A 36 7.20 6.99 5.55
CA LEU A 36 7.04 8.41 5.30
C LEU A 36 8.37 8.96 4.76
N ASP A 37 8.31 9.74 3.68
CA ASP A 37 9.49 10.47 3.21
C ASP A 37 9.68 11.80 3.99
N ASP A 38 10.78 12.49 3.67
CA ASP A 38 11.16 13.78 4.27
C ASP A 38 10.15 14.91 4.01
N LYS A 39 9.26 14.72 3.03
CA LYS A 39 8.20 15.66 2.66
C LYS A 39 6.85 15.26 3.22
N GLY A 40 6.77 14.19 4.01
CA GLY A 40 5.55 13.68 4.61
C GLY A 40 4.65 12.90 3.65
N ASN A 41 5.17 12.46 2.49
CA ASN A 41 4.43 11.59 1.60
C ASN A 41 4.48 10.14 2.09
N ILE A 42 3.37 9.42 1.91
CA ILE A 42 3.32 7.98 2.14
C ILE A 42 3.91 7.27 0.93
N VAL A 43 4.98 6.50 1.16
CA VAL A 43 5.67 5.70 0.15
C VAL A 43 5.47 4.22 0.46
N LEU A 44 5.05 3.45 -0.55
CA LEU A 44 4.87 2.00 -0.47
C LEU A 44 6.04 1.31 -1.17
N LYS A 45 6.73 0.41 -0.48
CA LYS A 45 7.83 -0.39 -1.01
C LYS A 45 7.55 -1.88 -0.81
N PRO A 46 7.89 -2.78 -1.74
CA PRO A 46 7.84 -4.21 -1.46
C PRO A 46 8.78 -4.55 -0.30
N LYS A 47 8.33 -5.42 0.59
CA LYS A 47 9.20 -5.97 1.64
C LYS A 47 10.12 -6.99 0.95
N GLU A 48 11.39 -6.63 0.76
CA GLU A 48 12.38 -7.59 0.28
C GLU A 48 12.52 -8.68 1.34
N VAL A 49 12.13 -9.90 0.96
CA VAL A 49 12.47 -11.08 1.74
C VAL A 49 13.91 -11.38 1.37
N GLU A 50 14.87 -10.99 2.21
CA GLU A 50 16.23 -11.55 2.13
C GLU A 50 16.08 -13.07 2.19
N LYS A 51 16.44 -13.73 1.09
CA LYS A 51 16.47 -15.18 0.96
C LYS A 51 17.83 -15.72 1.35
#